data_AF-A0AAW0DZW5-F1
#
_entry.id   AF-A0AAW0DZW5-F1
#
_cell.length_a   1.000
_cell.length_b   1.000
_cell.length_c   1.000
_cell.angle_alpha   90.00
_cell.angle_beta   90.00
_cell.angle_gamma   90.00
#
_symmetry.space_group_name_H-M   'P 1'
#
loop_
_entity.id
_entity.type
_entity.pdbx_description
1 polymer ?
#
loop_
_entity_poly.entity_id
_entity_poly.type
_entity_poly.pdbx_seq_one_letter_code
_entity_poly.pdbx_strand_id
1 'polypeptide(L)'
;MLASNVLRPSIHCSRLLYRSTPSYCAERRLNTVTSSSRRLHLVPLRTLRKIRIETMESKPLSYSNGPMVWIDCEMTGLDPDKDKILEIAVLITNGNLDLVDDGVEFIIRTDKVALDGMDEWCTKQHGQSGLTKACLESPHSHEDVSKAVLDYIKKWIPQRRVGVLAGNSVHADRQFLVKHMPEITEWLHYRIDVSSIKELSRRWYPHLGIPKLAESNHRALDDIRGSIKELEWYRQNIFIQPPPK
;
A
#
# COMPACT_ATOMS: atom_id res chain seq x y z
N MET A 1 39.29 -28.43 -24.47
CA MET A 1 39.28 -27.17 -23.70
C MET A 1 38.71 -26.08 -24.58
N LEU A 2 37.44 -25.73 -24.42
CA LEU A 2 36.83 -24.56 -25.05
C LEU A 2 36.06 -23.84 -23.95
N ALA A 3 36.51 -22.63 -23.62
CA ALA A 3 35.91 -21.76 -22.63
C ALA A 3 34.88 -20.87 -23.33
N SER A 4 33.62 -20.96 -22.90
CA SER A 4 32.54 -20.08 -23.34
C SER A 4 32.36 -18.95 -22.33
N ASN A 5 32.77 -17.74 -22.72
CA ASN A 5 32.54 -16.52 -21.96
C ASN A 5 31.05 -16.13 -22.01
N VAL A 6 30.38 -16.17 -20.86
CA VAL A 6 29.05 -15.60 -20.68
C VAL A 6 29.20 -14.23 -20.04
N LEU A 7 28.87 -13.19 -20.82
CA LEU A 7 28.76 -11.80 -20.39
C LEU A 7 27.59 -11.66 -19.39
N ARG A 8 27.88 -11.19 -18.17
CA ARG A 8 26.87 -10.70 -17.21
C ARG A 8 26.65 -9.19 -17.44
N PRO A 9 25.41 -8.68 -17.56
CA PRO A 9 25.15 -7.26 -17.50
C PRO A 9 25.19 -6.79 -16.03
N SER A 10 26.14 -5.92 -15.72
CA SER A 10 26.19 -5.16 -14.47
C SER A 10 25.29 -3.93 -14.62
N ILE A 11 24.19 -3.85 -13.86
CA ILE A 11 23.33 -2.67 -13.83
C ILE A 11 23.91 -1.71 -12.80
N HIS A 12 24.65 -0.73 -13.28
CA HIS A 12 25.15 0.40 -12.50
C HIS A 12 24.05 1.46 -12.42
N CYS A 13 23.41 1.60 -11.26
CA CYS A 13 22.43 2.66 -10.99
C CYS A 13 23.16 4.01 -10.86
N SER A 14 22.91 4.91 -11.80
CA SER A 14 23.60 6.18 -11.95
C SER A 14 23.11 7.20 -10.92
N ARG A 15 23.98 7.57 -9.98
CA ARG A 15 23.86 8.79 -9.15
C ARG A 15 23.88 10.03 -10.07
N LEU A 16 22.81 10.81 -10.08
CA LEU A 16 22.83 12.16 -10.65
C LEU A 16 22.49 13.19 -9.57
N LEU A 17 23.40 14.15 -9.46
CA LEU A 17 23.49 15.22 -8.48
C LEU A 17 22.41 16.27 -8.75
N TYR A 18 21.58 16.56 -7.75
CA TYR A 18 20.61 17.65 -7.79
C TYR A 18 21.31 18.97 -7.42
N ARG A 19 21.48 19.87 -8.40
CA ARG A 19 21.94 21.24 -8.17
C ARG A 19 20.75 22.14 -7.84
N SER A 20 20.88 22.86 -6.74
CA SER A 20 19.97 23.89 -6.22
C SER A 20 20.00 25.17 -7.06
N THR A 21 18.83 25.78 -7.27
CA THR A 21 18.65 27.19 -7.64
C THR A 21 17.39 27.77 -7.00
N PRO A 22 17.30 29.11 -6.81
CA PRO A 22 16.79 29.68 -5.57
C PRO A 22 15.38 30.28 -5.60
N SER A 23 14.82 30.30 -4.37
CA SER A 23 13.72 31.09 -3.80
C SER A 23 13.28 32.34 -4.57
N TYR A 24 11.97 32.42 -4.83
CA TYR A 24 11.29 33.68 -5.12
C TYR A 24 10.34 34.02 -3.96
N CYS A 25 10.75 35.00 -3.16
CA CYS A 25 9.95 35.63 -2.11
C CYS A 25 8.90 36.55 -2.74
N ALA A 26 7.62 36.37 -2.40
CA ALA A 26 6.57 37.36 -2.66
C ALA A 26 6.09 37.95 -1.33
N GLU A 27 6.25 39.26 -1.22
CA GLU A 27 5.94 40.10 -0.07
C GLU A 27 4.47 40.04 0.34
N ARG A 28 4.23 39.86 1.65
CA ARG A 28 2.90 39.88 2.26
C ARG A 28 2.68 41.27 2.86
N ARG A 29 1.75 42.05 2.31
CA ARG A 29 1.31 43.34 2.89
C ARG A 29 0.48 43.07 4.15
N LEU A 30 0.92 43.66 5.25
CA LEU A 30 0.22 43.75 6.53
C LEU A 30 -0.87 44.84 6.41
N ASN A 31 -2.13 44.47 6.66
CA ASN A 31 -3.17 45.44 6.99
C ASN A 31 -3.64 45.19 8.42
N THR A 32 -3.33 46.16 9.27
CA THR A 32 -3.85 46.36 10.62
C THR A 32 -5.34 46.69 10.57
N VAL A 33 -6.16 45.97 11.35
CA VAL A 33 -7.50 46.44 11.72
C VAL A 33 -7.71 46.26 13.23
N THR A 34 -8.23 47.34 13.80
CA THR A 34 -8.37 47.75 15.19
C THR A 34 -9.36 46.92 16.01
N SER A 35 -9.09 46.86 17.31
CA SER A 35 -9.90 46.26 18.36
C SER A 35 -11.29 46.90 18.49
N SER A 36 -12.33 46.07 18.51
CA SER A 36 -13.65 46.46 19.01
C SER A 36 -14.17 45.36 19.92
N SER A 37 -14.23 45.68 21.22
CA SER A 37 -14.87 44.91 22.28
C SER A 37 -16.30 44.50 21.89
N ARG A 38 -16.62 43.20 21.95
CA ARG A 38 -18.00 42.70 21.93
C ARG A 38 -18.20 41.71 23.08
N ARG A 39 -19.22 42.02 23.89
CA ARG A 39 -19.72 41.23 25.01
C ARG A 39 -20.00 39.79 24.59
N LEU A 40 -19.48 38.84 25.35
CA LEU A 40 -19.90 37.44 25.29
C LEU A 40 -21.32 37.34 25.86
N HIS A 41 -22.30 37.04 25.00
CA HIS A 41 -23.60 36.54 25.43
C HIS A 41 -23.54 35.02 25.52
N LEU A 42 -23.65 34.49 26.74
CA LEU A 42 -23.88 33.06 26.96
C LEU A 42 -25.24 32.69 26.34
N VAL A 43 -25.21 31.81 25.35
CA VAL A 43 -26.41 31.17 24.79
C VAL A 43 -26.71 29.91 25.62
N PRO A 44 -27.96 29.60 25.97
CA PRO A 44 -28.28 28.46 26.82
C PRO A 44 -27.99 27.14 26.11
N LEU A 45 -27.40 26.19 26.83
CA LEU A 45 -27.17 24.81 26.41
C LEU A 45 -28.52 24.13 26.10
N ARG A 46 -28.95 24.21 24.83
CA ARG A 46 -30.06 23.42 24.31
C ARG A 46 -29.52 22.13 23.73
N THR A 47 -29.87 21.04 24.39
CA THR A 47 -30.04 19.68 23.88
C THR A 47 -28.85 19.15 23.10
N LEU A 48 -27.96 18.44 23.81
CA LEU A 48 -27.09 17.43 23.23
C LEU A 48 -27.96 16.46 22.43
N ARG A 49 -28.09 16.70 21.12
CA ARG A 49 -28.51 15.68 20.17
C ARG A 49 -27.51 14.56 20.37
N LYS A 50 -27.99 13.46 20.96
CA LYS A 50 -27.35 12.15 20.92
C LYS A 50 -26.88 11.96 19.47
N ILE A 51 -25.58 12.16 19.23
CA ILE A 51 -24.96 11.77 17.97
C ILE A 51 -25.10 10.25 18.00
N ARG A 52 -26.13 9.77 17.32
CA ARG A 52 -26.31 8.36 17.03
C ARG A 52 -25.10 8.03 16.15
N ILE A 53 -24.04 7.51 16.75
CA ILE A 53 -23.08 6.70 16.03
C ILE A 53 -23.91 5.49 15.63
N GLU A 54 -24.61 5.61 14.50
CA GLU A 54 -25.10 4.44 13.79
C GLU A 54 -23.82 3.69 13.45
N THR A 55 -23.57 2.60 14.17
CA THR A 55 -22.72 1.53 13.71
C THR A 55 -23.21 1.21 12.31
N MET A 56 -22.52 1.71 11.28
CA MET A 56 -22.81 1.32 9.91
C MET A 56 -22.62 -0.18 9.88
N GLU A 57 -23.73 -0.92 9.82
CA GLU A 57 -23.72 -2.33 9.49
C GLU A 57 -23.12 -2.40 8.08
N SER A 58 -21.80 -2.61 8.03
CA SER A 58 -21.04 -2.44 6.82
C SER A 58 -21.34 -3.61 5.90
N LYS A 59 -22.27 -3.39 4.97
CA LYS A 59 -22.70 -4.41 4.03
C LYS A 59 -21.51 -4.87 3.17
N PRO A 60 -21.33 -6.19 2.97
CA PRO A 60 -20.28 -6.71 2.08
C PRO A 60 -20.37 -6.11 0.67
N LEU A 61 -19.22 -5.92 0.03
CA LEU A 61 -19.09 -5.41 -1.32
C LEU A 61 -19.48 -6.46 -2.36
N SER A 62 -20.10 -5.99 -3.43
CA SER A 62 -20.50 -6.75 -4.62
C SER A 62 -19.78 -6.24 -5.87
N TYR A 63 -19.98 -6.89 -7.01
CA TYR A 63 -19.35 -6.50 -8.28
C TYR A 63 -19.58 -5.02 -8.64
N SER A 64 -20.78 -4.48 -8.41
CA SER A 64 -21.10 -3.09 -8.71
C SER A 64 -20.35 -2.09 -7.84
N ASN A 65 -19.90 -2.50 -6.65
CA ASN A 65 -19.07 -1.66 -5.80
C ASN A 65 -17.62 -1.53 -6.32
N GLY A 66 -17.18 -2.42 -7.22
CA GLY A 66 -15.82 -2.45 -7.77
C GLY A 66 -14.72 -2.68 -6.73
N PRO A 67 -14.80 -3.73 -5.87
CA PRO A 67 -13.85 -3.92 -4.79
C PRO A 67 -12.43 -4.21 -5.27
N MET A 68 -11.47 -3.49 -4.70
CA MET A 68 -10.04 -3.71 -4.88
C MET A 68 -9.46 -4.21 -3.56
N VAL A 69 -8.69 -5.30 -3.63
CA VAL A 69 -8.01 -5.92 -2.49
C VAL A 69 -6.54 -5.64 -2.63
N TRP A 70 -6.07 -4.69 -1.84
CA TRP A 70 -4.70 -4.21 -1.84
C TRP A 70 -3.87 -5.10 -0.93
N ILE A 71 -2.84 -5.74 -1.49
CA ILE A 71 -1.95 -6.62 -0.74
C ILE A 71 -0.52 -6.19 -1.01
N ASP A 72 0.27 -6.20 0.06
CA ASP A 72 1.71 -6.02 0.03
C ASP A 72 2.32 -7.06 0.98
N CYS A 73 3.41 -7.68 0.53
CA CYS A 73 4.14 -8.69 1.27
C CYS A 73 5.59 -8.27 1.43
N GLU A 74 6.14 -8.52 2.63
CA GLU A 74 7.59 -8.53 2.83
C GLU A 74 8.08 -9.97 2.77
N MET A 75 9.21 -10.21 2.09
CA MET A 75 9.74 -11.56 1.86
C MET A 75 11.21 -11.68 2.28
N THR A 76 11.69 -12.92 2.43
CA THR A 76 13.11 -13.21 2.64
C THR A 76 13.98 -12.96 1.39
N GLY A 77 13.34 -12.80 0.23
CA GLY A 77 13.97 -12.63 -1.07
C GLY A 77 12.93 -12.59 -2.19
N LEU A 78 13.36 -12.84 -3.43
CA LEU A 78 12.53 -12.67 -4.65
C LEU A 78 12.22 -13.98 -5.38
N ASP A 79 12.64 -15.14 -4.85
CA ASP A 79 12.43 -16.46 -5.45
C ASP A 79 11.35 -17.22 -4.68
N PRO A 80 10.08 -17.27 -5.16
CA PRO A 80 9.00 -17.95 -4.45
C PRO A 80 9.25 -19.43 -4.18
N ASP A 81 10.18 -20.07 -4.91
CA ASP A 81 10.54 -21.47 -4.69
C ASP A 81 11.40 -21.70 -3.46
N LYS A 82 12.09 -20.66 -2.98
CA LYS A 82 13.06 -20.73 -1.87
C LYS A 82 12.69 -19.80 -0.71
N ASP A 83 12.16 -18.64 -1.06
CA ASP A 83 11.87 -17.55 -0.14
C ASP A 83 10.48 -17.68 0.49
N LYS A 84 10.32 -17.05 1.64
CA LYS A 84 9.11 -17.06 2.47
C LYS A 84 8.52 -15.67 2.59
N ILE A 85 7.21 -15.60 2.79
CA ILE A 85 6.51 -14.39 3.22
C ILE A 85 6.79 -14.19 4.72
N LEU A 86 7.19 -12.98 5.09
CA LEU A 86 7.51 -12.55 6.45
C LEU A 86 6.39 -11.68 7.05
N GLU A 87 5.85 -10.77 6.26
CA GLU A 87 4.75 -9.89 6.64
C GLU A 87 3.77 -9.82 5.49
N ILE A 88 2.47 -9.70 5.81
CA ILE A 88 1.42 -9.44 4.84
C ILE A 88 0.46 -8.41 5.42
N ALA A 89 0.16 -7.38 4.64
CA ALA A 89 -0.90 -6.43 4.93
C ALA A 89 -1.99 -6.49 3.85
N VAL A 90 -3.23 -6.23 4.26
CA VAL A 90 -4.37 -6.15 3.34
C VAL A 90 -5.27 -4.98 3.68
N LEU A 91 -5.51 -4.12 2.68
CA LEU A 91 -6.56 -3.10 2.71
C LEU A 91 -7.58 -3.37 1.61
N ILE A 92 -8.85 -3.00 1.86
CA ILE A 92 -9.90 -3.15 0.86
C ILE A 92 -10.50 -1.78 0.59
N THR A 93 -10.64 -1.44 -0.70
CA THR A 93 -11.34 -0.24 -1.13
C THR A 93 -12.52 -0.59 -2.02
N ASN A 94 -13.48 0.32 -2.14
CA ASN A 94 -14.45 0.30 -3.23
C ASN A 94 -13.80 0.78 -4.55
N GLY A 95 -14.60 0.84 -5.62
CA GLY A 95 -14.19 1.29 -6.95
C GLY A 95 -13.82 2.77 -7.07
N ASN A 96 -14.02 3.55 -6.00
CA ASN A 96 -13.65 4.96 -5.91
C ASN A 96 -12.37 5.18 -5.09
N LEU A 97 -11.73 4.11 -4.60
CA LEU A 97 -10.56 4.12 -3.70
C LEU A 97 -10.89 4.48 -2.24
N ASP A 98 -12.17 4.50 -1.87
CA ASP A 98 -12.56 4.68 -0.46
C ASP A 98 -12.34 3.38 0.32
N LEU A 99 -11.63 3.47 1.44
CA LEU A 99 -11.38 2.35 2.37
C LEU A 99 -12.68 1.84 3.01
N VAL A 100 -12.79 0.52 3.17
CA VAL A 100 -13.93 -0.11 3.86
C VAL A 100 -13.74 -0.21 5.38
N ASP A 101 -12.49 -0.32 5.83
CA ASP A 101 -12.04 -0.29 7.22
C ASP A 101 -10.51 -0.04 7.28
N ASP A 102 -9.90 -0.27 8.45
CA ASP A 102 -8.47 -0.04 8.71
C ASP A 102 -7.53 -1.14 8.17
N GLY A 103 -8.07 -2.22 7.59
CA GLY A 103 -7.27 -3.34 7.08
C GLY A 103 -6.83 -4.35 8.15
N VAL A 104 -5.97 -5.27 7.72
CA VAL A 104 -5.28 -6.24 8.58
C VAL A 104 -3.79 -6.27 8.23
N GLU A 105 -2.95 -6.53 9.23
CA GLU A 105 -1.50 -6.71 9.08
C GLU A 105 -1.08 -7.89 9.96
N PHE A 106 -0.26 -8.78 9.42
CA PHE A 106 0.27 -9.94 10.14
C PHE A 106 1.75 -10.13 9.86
N ILE A 107 2.52 -10.32 10.92
CA ILE A 107 3.90 -10.80 10.86
C ILE A 107 3.89 -12.30 11.08
N ILE A 108 4.52 -13.06 10.20
CA ILE A 108 4.54 -14.53 10.20
C ILE A 108 5.76 -15.01 10.98
N ARG A 109 5.51 -15.93 11.92
CA ARG A 109 6.56 -16.63 12.65
C ARG A 109 7.49 -17.34 11.67
N THR A 110 8.77 -16.95 11.67
CA THR A 110 9.75 -17.46 10.71
C THR A 110 10.98 -17.99 11.43
N ASP A 111 11.41 -19.20 11.07
CA ASP A 111 12.58 -19.83 11.68
C ASP A 111 13.86 -19.04 11.40
N LYS A 112 14.75 -19.00 12.40
CA LYS A 112 16.04 -18.31 12.31
C LYS A 112 16.86 -18.74 11.08
N VAL A 113 16.82 -20.02 10.70
CA VAL A 113 17.55 -20.53 9.52
C VAL A 113 17.10 -19.85 8.22
N ALA A 114 15.81 -19.56 8.06
CA ALA A 114 15.30 -18.86 6.87
C ALA A 114 15.71 -17.39 6.89
N LEU A 115 15.65 -16.74 8.06
CA LEU A 115 16.05 -15.33 8.24
C LEU A 115 17.56 -15.13 8.05
N ASP A 116 18.38 -16.06 8.55
CA ASP A 116 19.83 -16.06 8.36
C ASP A 116 20.23 -16.34 6.88
N GLY A 117 19.32 -16.94 6.10
CA GLY A 117 19.51 -17.24 4.68
C GLY A 117 19.19 -16.09 3.72
N MET A 118 18.72 -14.96 4.24
CA MET A 118 18.42 -13.76 3.45
C MET A 118 19.70 -13.16 2.82
N ASP A 119 19.54 -12.45 1.70
CA ASP A 119 20.65 -11.69 1.12
C ASP A 119 21.00 -10.43 1.95
N GLU A 120 22.13 -9.80 1.64
CA GLU A 120 22.62 -8.63 2.37
C GLU A 120 21.60 -7.48 2.40
N TRP A 121 20.85 -7.30 1.31
CA TRP A 121 19.87 -6.23 1.22
C TRP A 121 18.68 -6.49 2.14
N CYS A 122 18.10 -7.69 2.09
CA CYS A 122 16.98 -8.11 2.93
C CYS A 122 17.37 -8.12 4.41
N THR A 123 18.54 -8.67 4.76
CA THR A 123 19.05 -8.65 6.14
C THR A 123 19.16 -7.22 6.68
N LYS A 124 19.65 -6.28 5.86
CA LYS A 124 19.78 -4.89 6.28
C LYS A 124 18.44 -4.20 6.43
N GLN A 125 17.55 -4.30 5.44
CA GLN A 125 16.25 -3.62 5.47
C GLN A 125 15.39 -4.14 6.62
N HIS A 126 15.22 -5.46 6.71
CA HIS A 126 14.38 -6.09 7.73
C HIS A 126 14.97 -5.99 9.14
N GLY A 127 16.30 -5.87 9.25
CA GLY A 127 16.96 -5.54 10.50
C GLY A 127 16.70 -4.10 10.96
N GLN A 128 16.71 -3.14 10.04
CA GLN A 128 16.45 -1.72 10.32
C GLN A 128 14.98 -1.44 10.66
N SER A 129 14.04 -2.08 9.97
CA SER A 129 12.60 -1.97 10.26
C SER A 129 12.19 -2.71 11.53
N GLY A 130 13.05 -3.61 12.04
CA GLY A 130 12.77 -4.48 13.17
C GLY A 130 11.96 -5.74 12.80
N LEU A 131 11.62 -5.92 11.52
CA LEU A 131 10.84 -7.06 11.03
C LEU A 131 11.50 -8.40 11.33
N THR A 132 12.83 -8.52 11.17
CA THR A 132 13.53 -9.79 11.47
C THR A 132 13.31 -10.25 12.92
N LYS A 133 13.36 -9.31 13.87
CA LYS A 133 13.10 -9.61 15.28
C LYS A 133 11.63 -9.97 15.51
N ALA A 134 10.72 -9.20 14.91
CA ALA A 134 9.29 -9.46 15.02
C ALA A 134 8.89 -10.83 14.44
N CYS A 135 9.50 -11.29 13.36
CA CYS A 135 9.27 -12.63 12.80
C CYS A 135 9.71 -13.76 13.75
N LEU A 136 10.76 -13.56 14.54
CA LEU A 136 11.19 -14.55 15.55
C LEU A 136 10.23 -14.61 16.74
N GLU A 137 9.65 -13.46 17.10
CA GLU A 137 8.78 -13.30 18.27
C GLU A 137 7.29 -13.51 17.95
N SER A 138 6.92 -13.51 16.66
CA SER A 138 5.52 -13.60 16.23
C SER A 138 4.87 -14.91 16.69
N PRO A 139 3.64 -14.87 17.23
CA PRO A 139 2.89 -16.07 17.58
C PRO A 139 2.20 -16.72 16.35
N HIS A 140 2.12 -16.03 15.22
CA HIS A 140 1.27 -16.43 14.10
C HIS A 140 1.99 -17.39 13.16
N SER A 141 1.43 -18.58 12.95
CA SER A 141 1.92 -19.49 11.91
C SER A 141 1.52 -19.01 10.51
N HIS A 142 2.19 -19.53 9.48
CA HIS A 142 1.84 -19.25 8.08
C HIS A 142 0.39 -19.66 7.77
N GLU A 143 -0.03 -20.82 8.28
CA GLU A 143 -1.38 -21.35 8.11
C GLU A 143 -2.44 -20.46 8.77
N ASP A 144 -2.18 -20.00 10.00
CA ASP A 144 -3.08 -19.11 10.72
C ASP A 144 -3.26 -17.78 9.98
N VAL A 145 -2.16 -17.20 9.49
CA VAL A 145 -2.20 -15.94 8.75
C VAL A 145 -2.91 -16.10 7.41
N SER A 146 -2.61 -17.14 6.64
CA SER A 146 -3.29 -17.43 5.37
C SER A 146 -4.80 -17.53 5.55
N LYS A 147 -5.24 -18.26 6.59
CA LYS A 147 -6.66 -18.37 6.94
C LYS A 147 -7.25 -17.03 7.37
N ALA A 148 -6.59 -16.29 8.27
CA ALA A 148 -7.08 -15.02 8.78
C ALA A 148 -7.25 -13.97 7.66
N VAL A 149 -6.29 -13.90 6.73
CA VAL A 149 -6.35 -13.01 5.58
C VAL A 149 -7.52 -13.40 4.65
N LEU A 150 -7.68 -14.69 4.35
CA LEU A 150 -8.79 -15.16 3.52
C LEU A 150 -10.15 -14.88 4.19
N ASP A 151 -10.27 -15.11 5.49
CA ASP A 151 -11.48 -14.83 6.26
C ASP A 151 -11.81 -13.33 6.26
N TYR A 152 -10.80 -12.47 6.40
CA TYR A 152 -10.95 -11.01 6.29
C TYR A 152 -11.44 -10.59 4.88
N ILE A 153 -10.86 -11.15 3.82
CA ILE A 153 -11.31 -10.90 2.44
C ILE A 153 -12.77 -11.36 2.26
N LYS A 154 -13.12 -12.55 2.75
CA LYS A 154 -14.47 -13.13 2.63
C LYS A 154 -15.53 -12.34 3.42
N LYS A 155 -15.15 -11.77 4.57
CA LYS A 155 -16.03 -10.89 5.36
C LYS A 155 -16.53 -9.72 4.51
N TRP A 156 -15.63 -9.09 3.74
CA TRP A 156 -15.95 -7.94 2.91
C TRP A 156 -16.41 -8.31 1.50
N ILE A 157 -15.95 -9.43 0.95
CA ILE A 157 -16.18 -9.87 -0.43
C ILE A 157 -16.51 -11.38 -0.42
N PRO A 158 -17.74 -11.75 -0.01
CA PRO A 158 -18.12 -13.16 0.19
C PRO A 158 -18.28 -13.94 -1.11
N GLN A 159 -18.36 -13.26 -2.26
CA GLN A 159 -18.46 -13.89 -3.56
C GLN A 159 -17.07 -14.06 -4.19
N ARG A 160 -16.75 -15.29 -4.60
CA ARG A 160 -15.53 -15.59 -5.35
C ARG A 160 -15.46 -14.73 -6.61
N ARG A 161 -14.25 -14.30 -6.97
CA ARG A 161 -13.94 -13.60 -8.23
C ARG A 161 -14.68 -12.26 -8.40
N VAL A 162 -15.08 -11.64 -7.29
CA VAL A 162 -15.59 -10.27 -7.29
C VAL A 162 -14.49 -9.26 -6.96
N GLY A 163 -13.64 -9.55 -5.97
CA GLY A 163 -12.49 -8.72 -5.60
C GLY A 163 -11.35 -8.81 -6.61
N VAL A 164 -10.65 -7.70 -6.83
CA VAL A 164 -9.46 -7.63 -7.69
C VAL A 164 -8.23 -7.31 -6.86
N LEU A 165 -7.22 -8.17 -6.91
CA LEU A 165 -5.89 -7.93 -6.36
C LEU A 165 -5.30 -6.66 -6.97
N ALA A 166 -4.86 -5.75 -6.10
CA ALA A 166 -4.29 -4.45 -6.42
C ALA A 166 -3.02 -4.19 -5.60
N GLY A 167 -2.12 -3.38 -6.12
CA GLY A 167 -0.88 -2.98 -5.44
C GLY A 167 0.14 -2.41 -6.42
N ASN A 168 1.27 -1.94 -5.91
CA ASN A 168 2.42 -1.57 -6.72
C ASN A 168 3.27 -2.79 -7.00
N SER A 169 3.59 -3.07 -8.26
CA SER A 169 4.40 -4.24 -8.63
C SER A 169 3.81 -5.55 -8.08
N VAL A 170 2.49 -5.59 -7.89
CA VAL A 170 1.75 -6.65 -7.18
C VAL A 170 1.88 -8.04 -7.83
N HIS A 171 2.41 -8.09 -9.05
CA HIS A 171 2.78 -9.34 -9.69
C HIS A 171 3.85 -10.11 -8.89
N ALA A 172 4.74 -9.43 -8.17
CA ALA A 172 5.73 -10.05 -7.28
C ALA A 172 5.05 -10.70 -6.07
N ASP A 173 4.21 -9.96 -5.34
CA ASP A 173 3.40 -10.50 -4.24
C ASP A 173 2.54 -11.68 -4.70
N ARG A 174 1.90 -11.53 -5.87
CA ARG A 174 1.07 -12.58 -6.44
C ARG A 174 1.85 -13.89 -6.67
N GLN A 175 3.11 -13.84 -7.08
CA GLN A 175 3.90 -15.05 -7.28
C GLN A 175 4.10 -15.82 -5.97
N PHE A 176 4.32 -15.11 -4.86
CA PHE A 176 4.36 -15.70 -3.54
C PHE A 176 2.99 -16.20 -3.10
N LEU A 177 1.94 -15.40 -3.25
CA LEU A 177 0.58 -15.79 -2.86
C LEU A 177 0.08 -17.04 -3.61
N VAL A 178 0.37 -17.18 -4.91
CA VAL A 178 -0.03 -18.38 -5.68
C VAL A 178 0.60 -19.64 -5.10
N LYS A 179 1.82 -19.56 -4.60
CA LYS A 179 2.56 -20.70 -4.08
C LYS A 179 2.26 -20.98 -2.61
N HIS A 180 2.23 -19.94 -1.80
CA HIS A 180 2.20 -20.03 -0.34
C HIS A 180 0.79 -19.83 0.25
N MET A 181 -0.09 -19.09 -0.42
CA MET A 181 -1.47 -18.81 0.04
C MET A 181 -2.49 -18.92 -1.11
N PRO A 182 -2.55 -20.08 -1.82
CA PRO A 182 -3.27 -20.20 -3.10
C PRO A 182 -4.75 -19.84 -3.02
N GLU A 183 -5.41 -20.17 -1.92
CA GLU A 183 -6.84 -19.90 -1.71
C GLU A 183 -7.18 -18.41 -1.82
N ILE A 184 -6.28 -17.50 -1.41
CA ILE A 184 -6.45 -16.05 -1.59
C ILE A 184 -6.49 -15.72 -3.08
N THR A 185 -5.52 -16.22 -3.85
CA THR A 185 -5.43 -15.94 -5.29
C THR A 185 -6.55 -16.58 -6.10
N GLU A 186 -7.09 -17.70 -5.64
CA GLU A 186 -8.25 -18.34 -6.22
C GLU A 186 -9.57 -17.59 -5.91
N TRP A 187 -9.61 -16.85 -4.79
CA TRP A 187 -10.75 -16.02 -4.42
C TRP A 187 -10.81 -14.71 -5.20
N LEU A 188 -9.65 -14.18 -5.61
CA LEU A 188 -9.51 -12.88 -6.27
C LEU A 188 -9.31 -12.97 -7.79
N HIS A 189 -9.54 -11.86 -8.49
CA HIS A 189 -8.96 -11.58 -9.81
C HIS A 189 -7.60 -10.86 -9.67
N TYR A 190 -6.77 -10.81 -10.73
CA TYR A 190 -5.35 -10.38 -10.64
C TYR A 190 -4.97 -9.11 -11.44
N ARG A 191 -5.89 -8.17 -11.65
CA ARG A 191 -5.84 -7.26 -12.82
C ARG A 191 -5.28 -5.85 -12.60
N ILE A 192 -4.95 -5.41 -11.39
CA ILE A 192 -4.59 -3.99 -11.15
C ILE A 192 -3.16 -3.89 -10.61
N ASP A 193 -2.24 -3.36 -11.41
CA ASP A 193 -0.87 -3.05 -11.01
C ASP A 193 -0.60 -1.55 -11.19
N VAL A 194 -0.43 -0.83 -10.09
CA VAL A 194 -0.19 0.63 -10.09
C VAL A 194 1.13 0.97 -10.76
N SER A 195 2.13 0.10 -10.67
CA SER A 195 3.44 0.31 -11.32
C SER A 195 3.32 0.34 -12.84
N SER A 196 2.32 -0.32 -13.43
CA SER A 196 2.05 -0.21 -14.86
C SER A 196 1.64 1.21 -15.25
N ILE A 197 0.76 1.83 -14.44
CA ILE A 197 0.29 3.20 -14.66
C ILE A 197 1.43 4.20 -14.43
N LYS A 198 2.25 3.98 -13.40
CA LYS A 198 3.49 4.74 -13.14
C LYS A 198 4.41 4.77 -14.35
N GLU A 199 4.68 3.61 -14.97
CA GLU A 199 5.56 3.53 -16.12
C GLU A 199 4.97 4.20 -17.38
N LEU A 200 3.65 4.15 -17.57
CA LEU A 200 2.97 4.90 -18.64
C LEU A 200 3.02 6.40 -18.38
N SER A 201 2.75 6.83 -17.15
CA SER A 201 2.79 8.23 -16.73
C SER A 201 4.15 8.86 -17.03
N ARG A 202 5.24 8.18 -16.64
CA ARG A 202 6.63 8.62 -16.88
C ARG A 202 6.96 8.82 -18.35
N ARG A 203 6.39 8.00 -19.25
CA ARG A 203 6.67 8.04 -20.70
C ARG A 203 5.81 9.05 -21.44
N TRP A 204 4.53 9.12 -21.10
CA TRP A 204 3.57 9.96 -21.83
C TRP A 204 3.48 11.37 -21.25
N TYR A 205 3.76 11.54 -19.96
CA TYR A 205 3.68 12.81 -19.25
C TYR A 205 4.98 13.16 -18.51
N PRO A 206 6.13 13.25 -19.20
CA PRO A 206 7.44 13.40 -18.54
C PRO A 206 7.59 14.71 -17.74
N HIS A 207 6.71 15.68 -17.94
CA HIS A 207 6.72 16.98 -17.26
C HIS A 207 5.95 16.98 -15.93
N LEU A 208 5.06 16.00 -15.67
CA LEU A 208 4.27 15.95 -14.43
C LEU A 208 5.08 15.51 -13.21
N GLY A 209 6.27 14.93 -13.42
CA GLY A 209 7.08 14.34 -12.36
C GLY A 209 6.45 13.06 -11.77
N ILE A 210 7.17 12.43 -10.85
CA ILE A 210 6.63 11.30 -10.07
C ILE A 210 5.94 11.90 -8.84
N PRO A 211 4.71 11.49 -8.49
CA PRO A 211 4.04 11.95 -7.27
C PRO A 211 4.96 11.75 -6.06
N LYS A 212 5.15 12.81 -5.27
CA LYS A 212 5.86 12.73 -3.99
C LYS A 212 4.98 12.02 -2.98
N LEU A 213 5.11 10.70 -2.89
CA LEU A 213 4.48 9.90 -1.85
C LEU A 213 5.26 10.11 -0.54
N ALA A 214 4.57 9.92 0.60
CA ALA A 214 5.23 9.95 1.91
C ALA A 214 6.34 8.89 1.97
N GLU A 215 7.39 9.14 2.75
CA GLU A 215 8.45 8.15 2.98
C GLU A 215 7.82 6.87 3.56
N SER A 216 8.12 5.74 2.91
CA SER A 216 7.76 4.40 3.41
C SER A 216 8.80 3.96 4.43
N ASN A 217 8.34 3.38 5.54
CA ASN A 217 9.20 2.72 6.53
C ASN A 217 9.49 1.25 6.17
N HIS A 218 9.19 0.82 4.94
CA HIS A 218 9.26 -0.59 4.50
C HIS A 218 8.43 -1.49 5.42
N ARG A 219 7.13 -1.16 5.52
CA ARG A 219 6.15 -1.88 6.31
C ARG A 219 4.90 -2.00 5.47
N ALA A 220 4.39 -3.23 5.36
CA ALA A 220 3.44 -3.57 4.32
C ALA A 220 2.17 -2.69 4.32
N LEU A 221 1.63 -2.34 5.48
CA LEU A 221 0.41 -1.52 5.55
C LEU A 221 0.63 -0.06 5.09
N ASP A 222 1.79 0.52 5.39
CA ASP A 222 2.12 1.88 4.97
C ASP A 222 2.41 1.94 3.47
N ASP A 223 3.05 0.91 2.92
CA ASP A 223 3.31 0.75 1.48
C ASP A 223 2.00 0.62 0.66
N ILE A 224 1.01 -0.09 1.18
CA ILE A 224 -0.32 -0.13 0.56
C ILE A 224 -0.98 1.25 0.55
N ARG A 225 -0.95 1.98 1.68
CA ARG A 225 -1.52 3.34 1.74
C ARG A 225 -0.82 4.28 0.78
N GLY A 226 0.51 4.14 0.61
CA GLY A 226 1.28 4.83 -0.41
C GLY A 226 0.78 4.51 -1.82
N SER A 227 0.57 3.22 -2.11
CA SER A 227 0.08 2.74 -3.42
C SER A 227 -1.33 3.24 -3.76
N ILE A 228 -2.23 3.29 -2.78
CA ILE A 228 -3.59 3.84 -2.96
C ILE A 228 -3.50 5.33 -3.33
N LYS A 229 -2.75 6.12 -2.55
CA LYS A 229 -2.54 7.55 -2.82
C LYS A 229 -1.89 7.81 -4.17
N GLU A 230 -0.98 6.94 -4.59
CA GLU A 230 -0.36 6.99 -5.91
C GLU A 230 -1.41 6.82 -7.02
N LEU A 231 -2.28 5.80 -6.89
CA LEU A 231 -3.34 5.56 -7.86
C LEU A 231 -4.39 6.70 -7.87
N GLU A 232 -4.74 7.26 -6.71
CA GLU A 232 -5.58 8.46 -6.61
C GLU A 232 -4.96 9.63 -7.37
N TRP A 233 -3.66 9.84 -7.22
CA TRP A 233 -2.95 10.89 -7.94
C TRP A 233 -3.01 10.65 -9.46
N TYR A 234 -2.76 9.44 -9.95
CA TYR A 234 -2.90 9.15 -11.38
C TYR A 234 -4.33 9.37 -11.87
N ARG A 235 -5.34 8.93 -11.11
CA ARG A 235 -6.75 9.15 -11.43
C ARG A 235 -7.09 10.63 -11.58
N GLN A 236 -6.49 11.50 -10.77
CA GLN A 236 -6.73 12.95 -10.81
C GLN A 236 -5.98 13.67 -11.94
N ASN A 237 -4.80 13.17 -12.32
CA ASN A 237 -3.86 13.94 -13.15
C ASN A 237 -3.69 13.43 -14.58
N ILE A 238 -3.88 12.12 -14.85
CA ILE A 238 -3.60 11.54 -16.17
C ILE A 238 -4.79 10.84 -16.84
N PHE A 239 -5.86 10.55 -16.08
CA PHE A 239 -7.09 10.00 -16.62
C PHE A 239 -8.14 11.09 -16.87
N ILE A 240 -8.95 10.91 -17.91
CA ILE A 240 -10.18 11.69 -18.07
C ILE A 240 -11.10 11.38 -16.90
N GLN A 241 -11.63 12.41 -16.24
CA GLN A 241 -12.51 12.21 -15.08
C GLN A 241 -13.78 11.45 -15.48
N PRO A 242 -14.14 10.38 -14.76
CA PRO A 242 -15.37 9.66 -15.03
C PRO A 242 -16.58 10.56 -14.72
N PRO A 243 -17.73 10.34 -15.39
CA PRO A 243 -18.97 11.02 -15.01
C PRO A 243 -19.35 10.70 -13.56
N PRO A 244 -20.10 11.59 -12.88
CA PRO A 244 -20.64 11.30 -11.54
C PRO A 244 -21.42 9.98 -11.56
N LYS A 245 -21.19 9.14 -10.54
CA LYS A 245 -21.94 7.89 -10.34
C LYS A 245 -23.28 8.15 -9.65
#